data_AF-A0A8H9AF47-F1
#
_entry.id   AF-A0A8H9AF47-F1
#
_cell.length_a   1.000
_cell.length_b   1.000
_cell.length_c   1.000
_cell.angle_alpha   90.00
_cell.angle_beta   90.00
_cell.angle_gamma   90.00
#
_symmetry.space_group_name_H-M   'P 1'
#
loop_
_entity.id
_entity.type
_entity.pdbx_description
1 polymer ?
#
loop_
_entity_poly.entity_id
_entity_poly.type
_entity_poly.pdbx_seq_one_letter_code
_entity_poly.pdbx_strand_id
1 'polypeptide(L)'
;MHSWKKKLVVSQLALACTLAITSQANAATNDISGQTYNTFHHYNDATYADDVYYDGYVGWNNYAADSYYNGDIYPVINNATVNGVISTYYLDDGISTNTNANSLTIKNSTIHGMIYSECMTTDCADRADDYYHDRLALTVDNSTIDDNYEHYTYNGTYNNAADTHVVDVYNIGTAITLDQEVDLSITNNSHVAGITLTQGYEWEDIDDNTVSTGVNSSEVFNNTITVKDSTVTSGSW
;
A
#
# COMPACT_ATOMS: atom_id res chain seq x y z
N MET A 1 25.44 -44.75 38.22
CA MET A 1 24.60 -43.58 38.57
C MET A 1 24.98 -42.43 37.65
N HIS A 2 24.09 -42.11 36.73
CA HIS A 2 24.18 -40.96 35.82
C HIS A 2 24.05 -39.65 36.61
N SER A 3 24.88 -38.66 36.30
CA SER A 3 24.53 -37.25 36.47
C SER A 3 25.19 -36.44 35.37
N TRP A 4 24.34 -35.86 34.52
CA TRP A 4 24.72 -35.11 33.32
C TRP A 4 25.24 -33.71 33.67
N LYS A 5 26.34 -33.32 33.03
CA LYS A 5 26.71 -31.91 32.85
C LYS A 5 25.70 -31.27 31.89
N LYS A 6 24.79 -30.44 32.38
CA LYS A 6 24.02 -29.55 31.51
C LYS A 6 24.91 -28.38 31.10
N LYS A 7 25.40 -28.43 29.85
CA LYS A 7 25.85 -27.23 29.13
C LYS A 7 24.62 -26.32 28.99
N LEU A 8 24.64 -25.15 29.62
CA LEU A 8 23.76 -24.06 29.19
C LEU A 8 24.28 -23.61 27.82
N VAL A 9 23.70 -24.17 26.77
CA VAL A 9 23.66 -23.50 25.48
C VAL A 9 22.65 -22.37 25.69
N VAL A 10 23.15 -21.18 26.04
CA VAL A 10 22.37 -19.95 25.90
C VAL A 10 22.18 -19.79 24.40
N SER A 11 21.07 -20.33 23.95
CA SER A 11 20.55 -20.18 22.60
C SER A 11 20.46 -18.69 22.31
N GLN A 12 21.31 -18.19 21.42
CA GLN A 12 21.18 -16.89 20.76
C GLN A 12 19.93 -16.81 19.86
N LEU A 13 19.01 -17.77 19.96
CA LEU A 13 17.78 -17.87 19.18
C LEU A 13 16.54 -17.32 19.92
N ALA A 14 16.71 -16.52 20.96
CA ALA A 14 15.61 -15.87 21.68
C ALA A 14 15.70 -14.34 21.66
N LEU A 15 16.27 -13.78 20.59
CA LEU A 15 16.29 -12.33 20.34
C LEU A 15 15.73 -12.00 18.96
N ALA A 16 14.59 -12.61 18.61
CA ALA A 16 13.84 -12.31 17.39
C ALA A 16 12.32 -12.12 17.64
N CYS A 17 11.88 -12.03 18.90
CA CYS A 17 10.48 -11.81 19.25
C CYS A 17 10.24 -10.60 20.17
N THR A 18 11.17 -9.64 20.19
CA THR A 18 11.05 -8.43 21.03
C THR A 18 11.41 -7.16 20.24
N LEU A 19 10.90 -7.05 19.01
CA LEU A 19 10.85 -5.79 18.24
C LEU A 19 9.50 -5.71 17.53
N ALA A 20 8.41 -5.75 18.30
CA ALA A 20 7.07 -5.48 17.76
C ALA A 20 6.09 -5.03 18.86
N ILE A 21 6.55 -4.36 19.92
CA ILE A 21 5.65 -3.75 20.91
C ILE A 21 6.31 -2.49 21.49
N THR A 22 6.42 -1.42 20.70
CA THR A 22 6.45 -0.03 21.20
C THR A 22 6.10 0.93 20.05
N SER A 23 4.81 1.22 19.84
CA SER A 23 4.31 2.50 19.30
C SER A 23 2.77 2.57 19.13
N GLN A 24 1.94 1.80 19.85
CA GLN A 24 0.48 2.09 19.90
C GLN A 24 0.14 3.25 20.86
N ALA A 25 0.97 4.29 20.89
CA ALA A 25 0.75 5.45 21.76
C ALA A 25 0.88 6.73 20.94
N ASN A 26 0.12 6.78 19.85
CA ASN A 26 -0.43 7.93 19.13
C ASN A 26 -0.94 7.34 17.81
N ALA A 27 -2.16 6.80 17.77
CA ALA A 27 -2.78 6.46 16.50
C ALA A 27 -2.72 7.74 15.65
N ALA A 28 -2.09 7.67 14.48
CA ALA A 28 -2.12 8.77 13.53
C ALA A 28 -3.60 9.11 13.27
N THR A 29 -3.96 10.38 13.07
CA THR A 29 -5.38 10.76 12.90
C THR A 29 -6.03 10.09 11.69
N ASN A 30 -5.20 9.57 10.77
CA ASN A 30 -5.55 8.80 9.60
C ASN A 30 -5.35 7.27 9.78
N ASP A 31 -5.16 6.79 11.01
CA ASP A 31 -5.16 5.36 11.31
C ASP A 31 -6.59 4.82 11.25
N ILE A 32 -6.82 3.93 10.28
CA ILE A 32 -8.12 3.31 10.02
C ILE A 32 -8.25 1.94 10.70
N SER A 33 -7.30 1.55 11.55
CA SER A 33 -7.29 0.24 12.20
C SER A 33 -8.56 0.01 13.03
N GLY A 34 -9.18 -1.17 12.84
CA GLY A 34 -10.43 -1.52 13.53
C GLY A 34 -11.70 -0.97 12.88
N GLN A 35 -11.60 -0.22 11.78
CA GLN A 35 -12.72 0.50 11.19
C GLN A 35 -13.14 -0.05 9.83
N THR A 36 -14.32 0.35 9.38
CA THR A 36 -14.70 0.32 7.96
C THR A 36 -14.39 1.67 7.34
N TYR A 37 -13.61 1.67 6.26
CA TYR A 37 -13.16 2.86 5.55
C TYR A 37 -13.57 2.79 4.08
N ASN A 38 -14.01 3.90 3.50
CA ASN A 38 -14.28 4.00 2.07
C ASN A 38 -13.27 4.98 1.49
N THR A 39 -12.74 4.71 0.30
CA THR A 39 -11.77 5.62 -0.32
C THR A 39 -12.44 6.68 -1.18
N PHE A 40 -13.76 6.58 -1.39
CA PHE A 40 -14.56 7.52 -2.16
C PHE A 40 -15.72 8.05 -1.32
N HIS A 41 -15.92 9.36 -1.39
CA HIS A 41 -16.95 10.07 -0.65
C HIS A 41 -17.64 11.10 -1.56
N HIS A 42 -18.96 11.10 -1.57
CA HIS A 42 -19.72 12.20 -2.17
C HIS A 42 -19.92 13.31 -1.13
N TYR A 43 -19.61 14.55 -1.51
CA TYR A 43 -19.92 15.74 -0.73
C TYR A 43 -20.82 16.67 -1.52
N ASN A 44 -21.78 17.31 -0.86
CA ASN A 44 -22.68 18.30 -1.47
C ASN A 44 -23.14 19.39 -0.49
N ASP A 45 -22.24 19.81 0.39
CA ASP A 45 -22.50 20.82 1.42
C ASP A 45 -21.93 22.21 1.06
N ALA A 46 -21.95 23.14 2.01
CA ALA A 46 -21.47 24.51 1.77
C ALA A 46 -19.93 24.63 1.68
N THR A 47 -19.19 23.58 2.03
CA THR A 47 -17.73 23.54 2.08
C THR A 47 -17.11 22.84 0.88
N TYR A 48 -17.83 21.94 0.22
CA TYR A 48 -17.37 21.19 -0.95
C TYR A 48 -18.24 21.47 -2.17
N ALA A 49 -17.66 21.33 -3.36
CA ALA A 49 -18.46 21.25 -4.57
C ALA A 49 -19.25 19.92 -4.57
N ASP A 50 -20.39 19.90 -5.24
CA ASP A 50 -21.20 18.69 -5.41
C ASP A 50 -20.48 17.72 -6.35
N ASP A 51 -19.71 16.78 -5.78
CA ASP A 51 -18.90 15.81 -6.52
C ASP A 51 -18.43 14.64 -5.63
N VAL A 52 -17.75 13.67 -6.23
CA VAL A 52 -17.05 12.56 -5.55
C VAL A 52 -15.59 12.92 -5.33
N TYR A 53 -15.15 12.73 -4.10
CA TYR A 53 -13.79 12.96 -3.63
C TYR A 53 -13.13 11.64 -3.28
N TYR A 54 -11.81 11.60 -3.48
CA TYR A 54 -10.98 10.43 -3.22
C TYR A 54 -10.08 10.69 -2.01
N ASP A 55 -10.25 9.87 -0.98
CA ASP A 55 -9.53 9.92 0.29
C ASP A 55 -8.80 8.58 0.52
N GLY A 56 -8.14 8.04 -0.52
CA GLY A 56 -7.52 6.71 -0.50
C GLY A 56 -5.99 6.71 -0.52
N TYR A 57 -5.33 7.87 -0.42
CA TYR A 57 -3.88 7.92 -0.50
C TYR A 57 -3.22 7.49 0.81
N VAL A 58 -2.23 6.62 0.70
CA VAL A 58 -1.43 6.19 1.85
C VAL A 58 -0.29 7.18 2.07
N GLY A 59 -0.04 7.52 3.33
CA GLY A 59 1.07 8.40 3.70
C GLY A 59 1.38 8.39 5.18
N TRP A 60 2.66 8.61 5.51
CA TRP A 60 3.14 8.70 6.88
C TRP A 60 2.79 10.04 7.50
N ASN A 61 1.51 10.27 7.78
CA ASN A 61 1.04 11.51 8.41
C ASN A 61 1.75 11.70 9.77
N ASN A 62 2.78 12.53 9.77
CA ASN A 62 3.51 12.89 10.96
C ASN A 62 3.31 14.38 11.18
N TYR A 63 2.58 14.74 12.24
CA TYR A 63 2.39 16.13 12.69
C TYR A 63 3.71 16.88 13.02
N ALA A 64 4.87 16.28 12.80
CA ALA A 64 6.19 16.86 12.98
C ALA A 64 7.02 16.69 11.70
N ALA A 65 7.13 17.78 10.92
CA ALA A 65 8.19 18.15 9.97
C ALA A 65 8.67 17.19 8.85
N ASP A 66 8.35 15.90 8.89
CA ASP A 66 9.09 14.86 8.14
C ASP A 66 8.23 14.10 7.11
N SER A 67 6.93 14.40 6.96
CA SER A 67 6.11 13.88 5.85
C SER A 67 6.02 14.93 4.75
N TYR A 68 6.49 14.61 3.54
CA TYR A 68 6.39 15.52 2.40
C TYR A 68 4.96 15.62 1.86
N TYR A 69 4.24 14.48 1.88
CA TYR A 69 2.83 14.39 1.52
C TYR A 69 1.98 13.85 2.67
N ASN A 70 0.83 14.46 2.92
CA ASN A 70 -0.14 13.95 3.89
C ASN A 70 -1.05 12.94 3.19
N GLY A 71 -1.01 11.68 3.62
CA GLY A 71 -1.95 10.67 3.17
C GLY A 71 -3.22 10.61 4.03
N ASP A 72 -4.31 10.15 3.43
CA ASP A 72 -5.61 9.89 4.04
C ASP A 72 -5.63 8.62 4.89
N ILE A 73 -4.69 7.70 4.63
CA ILE A 73 -4.58 6.41 5.29
C ILE A 73 -3.16 6.22 5.85
N TYR A 74 -3.07 5.83 7.12
CA TYR A 74 -1.80 5.45 7.72
C TYR A 74 -1.28 4.11 7.12
N PRO A 75 0.02 3.95 6.82
CA PRO A 75 0.51 2.81 6.02
C PRO A 75 0.53 1.46 6.74
N VAL A 76 0.09 1.41 8.00
CA VAL A 76 -0.09 0.17 8.76
C VAL A 76 -1.57 -0.02 9.02
N ILE A 77 -2.23 -0.74 8.12
CA ILE A 77 -3.67 -1.04 8.18
C ILE A 77 -3.85 -2.36 8.94
N ASN A 78 -4.53 -2.31 10.08
CA ASN A 78 -4.75 -3.50 10.90
C ASN A 78 -6.21 -3.67 11.33
N ASN A 79 -6.76 -4.87 11.12
CA ASN A 79 -8.12 -5.23 11.50
C ASN A 79 -9.18 -4.26 10.91
N ALA A 80 -8.96 -3.81 9.67
CA ALA A 80 -9.85 -2.89 8.98
C ALA A 80 -10.62 -3.57 7.83
N THR A 81 -11.74 -2.98 7.44
CA THR A 81 -12.40 -3.28 6.17
C THR A 81 -12.33 -2.03 5.30
N VAL A 82 -11.71 -2.10 4.12
CA VAL A 82 -11.63 -0.97 3.20
C VAL A 82 -12.42 -1.27 1.94
N ASN A 83 -13.24 -0.33 1.49
CA ASN A 83 -13.93 -0.40 0.20
C ASN A 83 -13.37 0.67 -0.73
N GLY A 84 -12.82 0.26 -1.87
CA GLY A 84 -12.27 1.15 -2.88
C GLY A 84 -10.80 0.91 -3.18
N VAL A 85 -10.12 1.97 -3.61
CA VAL A 85 -8.74 1.92 -4.11
C VAL A 85 -7.81 2.57 -3.11
N ILE A 86 -6.84 1.84 -2.59
CA ILE A 86 -5.77 2.36 -1.74
C ILE A 86 -4.58 2.70 -2.64
N SER A 87 -4.20 3.97 -2.72
CA SER A 87 -3.08 4.42 -3.54
C SER A 87 -1.81 4.58 -2.72
N THR A 88 -0.71 3.95 -3.14
CA THR A 88 0.64 4.13 -2.57
C THR A 88 1.39 5.31 -3.16
N TYR A 89 0.72 6.15 -3.97
CA TYR A 89 1.38 7.20 -4.76
C TYR A 89 2.26 8.17 -3.95
N TYR A 90 1.89 8.45 -2.70
CA TYR A 90 2.61 9.34 -1.79
C TYR A 90 3.50 8.64 -0.75
N LEU A 91 3.66 7.31 -0.83
CA LEU A 91 4.57 6.59 0.04
C LEU A 91 6.03 6.79 -0.33
N ASP A 92 6.30 6.87 -1.63
CA ASP A 92 7.59 7.29 -2.17
C ASP A 92 7.49 8.77 -2.56
N ASP A 93 8.34 9.59 -1.94
CA ASP A 93 8.46 11.00 -2.28
C ASP A 93 9.75 11.33 -3.04
N GLY A 94 10.64 10.36 -3.23
CA GLY A 94 11.90 10.56 -3.91
C GLY A 94 12.94 11.35 -3.11
N ILE A 95 12.75 11.62 -1.81
CA ILE A 95 13.63 12.53 -1.07
C ILE A 95 14.61 11.74 -0.21
N SER A 96 15.91 11.85 -0.51
CA SER A 96 16.98 11.16 0.24
C SER A 96 17.10 11.53 1.72
N THR A 97 16.46 12.63 2.13
CA THR A 97 16.40 13.10 3.52
C THR A 97 15.13 12.68 4.26
N ASN A 98 14.11 12.17 3.56
CA ASN A 98 12.96 11.58 4.21
C ASN A 98 13.38 10.25 4.87
N THR A 99 12.86 10.00 6.07
CA THR A 99 13.15 8.78 6.84
C THR A 99 11.94 7.85 6.94
N ASN A 100 10.80 8.27 6.41
CA ASN A 100 9.64 7.43 6.26
C ASN A 100 9.92 6.33 5.25
N ALA A 101 9.39 5.13 5.50
CA ALA A 101 9.64 3.99 4.65
C ALA A 101 8.63 3.93 3.50
N ASN A 102 9.07 3.70 2.27
CA ASN A 102 8.19 3.31 1.16
C ASN A 102 7.62 1.90 1.41
N SER A 103 6.59 1.82 2.26
CA SER A 103 6.04 0.54 2.73
C SER A 103 4.58 0.65 3.12
N LEU A 104 3.82 -0.40 2.79
CA LEU A 104 2.42 -0.58 3.16
C LEU A 104 2.25 -1.97 3.78
N THR A 105 1.69 -2.02 4.98
CA THR A 105 1.34 -3.27 5.66
C THR A 105 -0.16 -3.37 5.84
N ILE A 106 -0.73 -4.45 5.32
CA ILE A 106 -2.14 -4.82 5.46
C ILE A 106 -2.19 -6.09 6.30
N LYS A 107 -2.77 -5.99 7.51
CA LYS A 107 -2.79 -7.07 8.49
C LYS A 107 -4.20 -7.33 9.02
N ASN A 108 -4.61 -8.59 9.12
CA ASN A 108 -5.93 -8.97 9.64
C ASN A 108 -7.10 -8.23 8.98
N SER A 109 -6.95 -7.79 7.73
CA SER A 109 -7.87 -6.83 7.11
C SER A 109 -8.53 -7.41 5.86
N THR A 110 -9.61 -6.78 5.43
CA THR A 110 -10.29 -7.09 4.17
C THR A 110 -10.35 -5.83 3.33
N ILE A 111 -9.77 -5.89 2.14
CA ILE A 111 -9.81 -4.81 1.15
C ILE A 111 -10.71 -5.30 0.01
N HIS A 112 -11.86 -4.65 -0.13
CA HIS A 112 -12.75 -4.80 -1.27
C HIS A 112 -12.34 -3.76 -2.31
N GLY A 113 -11.48 -4.13 -3.24
CA GLY A 113 -10.97 -3.28 -4.31
C GLY A 113 -9.49 -3.50 -4.61
N MET A 114 -8.69 -2.42 -4.56
CA MET A 114 -7.37 -2.43 -5.17
C MET A 114 -6.32 -1.74 -4.32
N ILE A 115 -5.09 -2.27 -4.34
CA ILE A 115 -3.88 -1.53 -4.03
C ILE A 115 -3.29 -1.04 -5.34
N TYR A 116 -3.16 0.26 -5.49
CA TYR A 116 -2.73 0.93 -6.71
C TYR A 116 -1.54 1.85 -6.41
N SER A 117 -0.63 2.09 -7.35
CA SER A 117 0.53 2.98 -7.09
C SER A 117 0.48 4.30 -7.85
N GLU A 118 -0.41 4.45 -8.82
CA GLU A 118 -0.53 5.71 -9.55
C GLU A 118 -1.47 6.70 -8.85
N CYS A 119 -1.45 7.93 -9.36
CA CYS A 119 -2.34 9.00 -8.95
C CYS A 119 -3.79 8.67 -9.36
N MET A 120 -4.72 8.85 -8.42
CA MET A 120 -6.16 8.58 -8.62
C MET A 120 -6.97 9.85 -8.94
N THR A 121 -6.34 11.02 -8.86
CA THR A 121 -6.95 12.33 -9.08
C THR A 121 -6.25 13.08 -10.22
N THR A 122 -6.73 14.25 -10.63
CA THR A 122 -6.05 15.03 -11.68
C THR A 122 -4.83 15.80 -11.17
N ASP A 123 -4.80 16.10 -9.87
CA ASP A 123 -3.91 17.09 -9.28
C ASP A 123 -3.01 16.47 -8.20
N CYS A 124 -2.34 15.36 -8.52
CA CYS A 124 -1.28 14.87 -7.64
C CYS A 124 -0.03 15.74 -7.76
N ALA A 125 0.58 16.06 -6.61
CA ALA A 125 1.89 16.69 -6.60
C ALA A 125 2.97 15.75 -7.15
N ASP A 126 3.83 16.30 -8.01
CA ASP A 126 4.97 15.58 -8.58
C ASP A 126 5.95 15.14 -7.48
N ARG A 127 6.52 13.94 -7.61
CA ARG A 127 7.58 13.45 -6.70
C ARG A 127 8.83 14.33 -6.82
N ALA A 128 9.66 14.35 -5.79
CA ALA A 128 10.88 15.15 -5.83
C ALA A 128 11.87 14.58 -6.86
N ASP A 129 12.62 15.46 -7.52
CA ASP A 129 13.65 15.09 -8.52
C ASP A 129 14.95 14.54 -7.89
N ASP A 130 15.01 14.37 -6.56
CA ASP A 130 16.19 13.81 -5.90
C ASP A 130 16.18 12.29 -6.12
N TYR A 131 17.30 11.71 -6.54
CA TYR A 131 17.34 10.29 -6.87
C TYR A 131 17.53 9.50 -5.57
N TYR A 132 16.43 9.07 -4.95
CA TYR A 132 16.44 8.08 -3.88
C TYR A 132 15.67 6.84 -4.30
N HIS A 133 16.39 5.84 -4.79
CA HIS A 133 15.80 4.54 -5.12
C HIS A 133 15.44 3.82 -3.82
N ASP A 134 14.14 3.65 -3.58
CA ASP A 134 13.62 2.68 -2.63
C ASP A 134 12.47 1.85 -3.22
N ARG A 135 12.50 0.54 -2.95
CA ARG A 135 11.51 -0.41 -3.48
C ARG A 135 10.32 -0.43 -2.53
N LEU A 136 9.10 -0.44 -3.06
CA LEU A 136 7.91 -0.55 -2.22
C LEU A 136 7.93 -1.88 -1.46
N ALA A 137 7.96 -1.82 -0.14
CA ALA A 137 7.77 -2.99 0.71
C ALA A 137 6.27 -3.18 1.01
N LEU A 138 5.61 -4.07 0.26
CA LEU A 138 4.18 -4.38 0.44
C LEU A 138 3.98 -5.69 1.18
N THR A 139 3.28 -5.66 2.31
CA THR A 139 2.96 -6.85 3.11
C THR A 139 1.46 -7.07 3.21
N VAL A 140 1.01 -8.28 2.85
CA VAL A 140 -0.37 -8.77 3.03
C VAL A 140 -0.33 -9.97 3.99
N ASP A 141 -0.68 -9.73 5.25
CA ASP A 141 -0.57 -10.69 6.36
C ASP A 141 -1.97 -11.03 6.92
N ASN A 142 -2.39 -12.29 6.82
CA ASN A 142 -3.71 -12.75 7.28
C ASN A 142 -4.84 -11.85 6.80
N SER A 143 -4.80 -11.46 5.53
CA SER A 143 -5.69 -10.46 4.95
C SER A 143 -6.24 -10.92 3.61
N THR A 144 -7.40 -10.38 3.25
CA THR A 144 -8.02 -10.60 1.93
C THR A 144 -7.99 -9.29 1.16
N ILE A 145 -7.53 -9.33 -0.09
CA ILE A 145 -7.67 -8.26 -1.07
C ILE A 145 -8.41 -8.89 -2.25
N ASP A 146 -9.69 -8.57 -2.37
CA ASP A 146 -10.50 -8.98 -3.51
C ASP A 146 -10.70 -7.82 -4.46
N ASP A 147 -10.89 -8.12 -5.73
CA ASP A 147 -11.02 -7.16 -6.84
C ASP A 147 -12.49 -6.83 -7.16
N ASN A 148 -13.44 -7.06 -6.23
CA ASN A 148 -14.87 -6.91 -6.55
C ASN A 148 -15.37 -5.46 -6.54
N TYR A 149 -14.53 -4.48 -6.19
CA TYR A 149 -14.93 -3.07 -6.17
C TYR A 149 -14.67 -2.44 -7.53
N GLU A 150 -15.71 -2.45 -8.36
CA GLU A 150 -15.63 -2.02 -9.76
C GLU A 150 -15.97 -0.54 -9.97
N HIS A 151 -16.79 0.02 -9.08
CA HIS A 151 -17.16 1.44 -9.10
C HIS A 151 -17.67 1.90 -7.74
N TYR A 152 -17.49 3.20 -7.47
CA TYR A 152 -18.28 3.92 -6.48
C TYR A 152 -19.58 4.40 -7.12
N THR A 153 -20.71 4.28 -6.42
CA THR A 153 -21.97 4.92 -6.83
C THR A 153 -22.61 5.60 -5.65
N TYR A 154 -22.83 6.90 -5.80
CA TYR A 154 -23.70 7.67 -4.92
C TYR A 154 -25.07 7.82 -5.58
N ASN A 155 -26.13 7.55 -4.82
CA ASN A 155 -27.51 7.79 -5.21
C ASN A 155 -28.22 8.53 -4.08
N GLY A 156 -28.48 9.81 -4.29
CA GLY A 156 -29.09 10.66 -3.29
C GLY A 156 -29.98 11.73 -3.90
N THR A 157 -30.05 12.86 -3.21
CA THR A 157 -30.81 14.02 -3.65
C THR A 157 -30.03 15.29 -3.40
N TYR A 158 -30.00 16.18 -4.37
CA TYR A 158 -29.44 17.52 -4.24
C TYR A 158 -30.47 18.54 -4.76
N ASN A 159 -30.72 19.61 -3.99
CA ASN A 159 -31.72 20.63 -4.32
C ASN A 159 -33.13 20.08 -4.66
N ASN A 160 -33.59 19.03 -3.97
CA ASN A 160 -34.85 18.32 -4.19
C ASN A 160 -34.98 17.62 -5.56
N ALA A 161 -33.87 17.40 -6.26
CA ALA A 161 -33.81 16.54 -7.44
C ALA A 161 -33.02 15.26 -7.12
N ALA A 162 -33.23 14.21 -7.92
CA ALA A 162 -32.38 13.03 -7.86
C ALA A 162 -30.96 13.41 -8.29
N ASP A 163 -29.98 12.91 -7.55
CA ASP A 163 -28.56 13.20 -7.74
C ASP A 163 -27.78 11.90 -7.70
N THR A 164 -26.96 11.67 -8.73
CA THR A 164 -26.25 10.42 -8.94
C THR A 164 -24.85 10.71 -9.46
N HIS A 165 -23.86 10.15 -8.77
CA HIS A 165 -22.45 10.25 -9.16
C HIS A 165 -21.84 8.85 -9.19
N VAL A 166 -20.97 8.61 -10.17
CA VAL A 166 -20.31 7.32 -10.37
C VAL A 166 -18.82 7.56 -10.64
N VAL A 167 -17.98 6.80 -9.97
CA VAL A 167 -16.54 6.73 -10.27
C VAL A 167 -16.22 5.28 -10.59
N ASP A 168 -15.88 5.02 -11.85
CA ASP A 168 -15.50 3.70 -12.33
C ASP A 168 -14.01 3.45 -12.04
N VAL A 169 -13.71 2.28 -11.49
CA VAL A 169 -12.33 1.82 -11.22
C VAL A 169 -12.06 0.42 -11.80
N TYR A 170 -13.04 -0.20 -12.44
CA TYR A 170 -12.96 -1.56 -12.96
C TYR A 170 -11.86 -1.80 -14.00
N ASN A 171 -11.36 -0.74 -14.65
CA ASN A 171 -10.43 -0.85 -15.77
C ASN A 171 -9.00 -0.40 -15.43
N ILE A 172 -8.67 -0.26 -14.15
CA ILE A 172 -7.35 0.24 -13.74
C ILE A 172 -6.42 -0.87 -13.21
N GLY A 173 -6.90 -2.12 -13.06
CA GLY A 173 -6.06 -3.22 -12.61
C GLY A 173 -6.74 -4.36 -11.86
N THR A 174 -5.93 -5.32 -11.40
CA THR A 174 -6.31 -6.37 -10.44
C THR A 174 -6.19 -5.90 -8.98
N ALA A 175 -6.50 -6.77 -8.00
CA ALA A 175 -6.41 -6.46 -6.57
C ALA A 175 -5.10 -5.79 -6.11
N ILE A 176 -3.96 -6.14 -6.69
CA ILE A 176 -2.71 -5.37 -6.56
C ILE A 176 -2.27 -4.97 -7.96
N THR A 177 -2.12 -3.68 -8.21
CA THR A 177 -1.65 -3.13 -9.48
C THR A 177 -0.62 -2.06 -9.23
N LEU A 178 0.64 -2.34 -9.57
CA LEU A 178 1.78 -1.50 -9.22
C LEU A 178 2.63 -1.19 -10.44
N ASP A 179 2.98 0.07 -10.60
CA ASP A 179 3.85 0.65 -11.63
C ASP A 179 5.24 1.01 -11.09
N GLN A 180 5.56 0.57 -9.88
CA GLN A 180 6.86 0.74 -9.23
C GLN A 180 7.47 -0.61 -8.85
N GLU A 181 8.78 -0.64 -8.59
CA GLU A 181 9.46 -1.85 -8.15
C GLU A 181 9.05 -2.25 -6.73
N VAL A 182 8.74 -3.55 -6.52
CA VAL A 182 8.13 -4.02 -5.27
C VAL A 182 8.83 -5.24 -4.65
N ASP A 183 8.93 -5.23 -3.32
CA ASP A 183 9.07 -6.41 -2.46
C ASP A 183 7.71 -6.77 -1.84
N LEU A 184 6.99 -7.69 -2.49
CA LEU A 184 5.66 -8.13 -2.09
C LEU A 184 5.71 -9.43 -1.28
N SER A 185 5.15 -9.40 -0.07
CA SER A 185 5.02 -10.54 0.82
C SER A 185 3.55 -10.84 1.12
N ILE A 186 3.07 -12.03 0.74
CA ILE A 186 1.70 -12.49 0.96
C ILE A 186 1.76 -13.72 1.86
N THR A 187 1.33 -13.57 3.13
CA THR A 187 1.57 -14.57 4.17
C THR A 187 0.39 -14.82 5.10
N ASN A 188 0.45 -15.91 5.86
CA ASN A 188 -0.46 -16.24 6.97
C ASN A 188 -1.94 -16.35 6.58
N ASN A 189 -2.24 -17.19 5.58
CA ASN A 189 -3.61 -17.40 5.07
C ASN A 189 -4.21 -16.14 4.43
N SER A 190 -3.38 -15.37 3.73
CA SER A 190 -3.85 -14.26 2.92
C SER A 190 -4.42 -14.73 1.58
N HIS A 191 -5.33 -13.93 1.03
CA HIS A 191 -5.98 -14.16 -0.26
C HIS A 191 -5.92 -12.89 -1.10
N VAL A 192 -5.33 -12.96 -2.30
CA VAL A 192 -5.20 -11.80 -3.21
C VAL A 192 -5.75 -12.14 -4.59
N ALA A 193 -6.67 -11.31 -5.11
CA ALA A 193 -7.32 -11.51 -6.39
C ALA A 193 -6.57 -10.84 -7.56
N GLY A 194 -5.43 -11.42 -7.92
CA GLY A 194 -4.61 -10.94 -9.04
C GLY A 194 -3.54 -9.93 -8.63
N ILE A 195 -2.45 -9.95 -9.38
CA ILE A 195 -1.31 -9.04 -9.23
C ILE A 195 -0.90 -8.61 -10.64
N THR A 196 -0.86 -7.31 -10.86
CA THR A 196 -0.38 -6.67 -12.08
C THR A 196 0.82 -5.81 -11.71
N LEU A 197 1.99 -6.15 -12.25
CA LEU A 197 3.22 -5.36 -12.05
C LEU A 197 3.68 -4.84 -13.41
N THR A 198 3.78 -3.53 -13.54
CA THR A 198 4.25 -2.84 -14.73
C THR A 198 5.56 -2.12 -14.43
N GLN A 199 6.35 -1.90 -15.46
CA GLN A 199 7.51 -0.99 -15.38
C GLN A 199 6.96 0.40 -15.65
N GLY A 200 6.59 1.12 -14.59
CA GLY A 200 6.07 2.48 -14.64
C GLY A 200 7.18 3.53 -14.57
N TYR A 201 6.88 4.66 -13.94
CA TYR A 201 7.51 5.94 -14.25
C TYR A 201 8.86 6.24 -13.57
N GLU A 202 9.53 5.29 -12.91
CA GLU A 202 10.73 5.60 -12.12
C GLU A 202 12.06 4.98 -12.59
N TRP A 203 12.92 5.92 -13.00
CA TRP A 203 14.34 6.15 -12.76
C TRP A 203 15.37 5.09 -13.18
N GLU A 204 16.40 5.55 -13.90
CA GLU A 204 17.54 4.74 -14.39
C GLU A 204 18.11 3.88 -13.26
N ASP A 205 18.28 2.58 -13.52
CA ASP A 205 18.91 1.64 -12.59
C ASP A 205 20.38 2.05 -12.40
N ILE A 206 20.84 2.19 -11.15
CA ILE A 206 22.26 2.45 -10.83
C ILE A 206 23.15 1.21 -10.99
N ASP A 207 22.59 0.01 -11.15
CA ASP A 207 23.35 -1.20 -11.41
C ASP A 207 23.75 -1.30 -12.89
N ASP A 208 24.96 -0.80 -13.18
CA ASP A 208 25.67 -1.03 -14.41
C ASP A 208 25.97 -2.53 -14.60
N ASN A 209 25.06 -3.24 -15.27
CA ASN A 209 25.20 -4.65 -15.62
C ASN A 209 26.22 -4.92 -16.77
N THR A 210 27.19 -4.04 -17.05
CA THR A 210 28.24 -4.22 -18.08
C THR A 210 29.27 -5.33 -17.81
N VAL A 211 29.00 -6.26 -16.89
CA VAL A 211 29.68 -7.56 -16.87
C VAL A 211 29.36 -8.39 -18.13
N SER A 212 30.34 -9.20 -18.55
CA SER A 212 30.58 -9.66 -19.93
C SER A 212 29.52 -10.57 -20.59
N THR A 213 28.33 -10.72 -20.01
CA THR A 213 27.22 -11.47 -20.59
C THR A 213 26.27 -10.61 -21.42
N GLY A 214 26.47 -9.29 -21.46
CA GLY A 214 25.89 -8.43 -22.50
C GLY A 214 24.37 -8.40 -22.50
N VAL A 215 23.78 -7.72 -21.53
CA VAL A 215 22.42 -7.21 -21.62
C VAL A 215 22.46 -5.71 -21.38
N ASN A 216 21.99 -4.96 -22.37
CA ASN A 216 21.72 -3.54 -22.27
C ASN A 216 20.48 -3.38 -21.38
N SER A 217 20.61 -2.76 -20.21
CA SER A 217 19.44 -2.43 -19.39
C SER A 217 19.74 -1.17 -18.60
N SER A 218 19.34 -0.03 -19.13
CA SER A 218 19.27 1.21 -18.35
C SER A 218 18.16 1.17 -17.30
N GLU A 219 17.29 0.14 -17.31
CA GLU A 219 16.21 -0.08 -16.34
C GLU A 219 15.99 -1.60 -16.13
N VAL A 220 16.44 -2.20 -15.01
CA VAL A 220 16.02 -3.56 -14.61
C VAL A 220 15.09 -3.47 -13.40
N PHE A 221 13.78 -3.69 -13.60
CA PHE A 221 12.85 -3.84 -12.49
C PHE A 221 12.90 -5.28 -11.96
N ASN A 222 13.36 -5.46 -10.72
CA ASN A 222 13.40 -6.76 -10.06
C ASN A 222 12.31 -6.87 -9.01
N ASN A 223 11.09 -7.17 -9.43
CA ASN A 223 10.01 -7.43 -8.49
C ASN A 223 10.20 -8.77 -7.75
N THR A 224 10.12 -8.75 -6.43
CA THR A 224 10.15 -9.97 -5.61
C THR A 224 8.77 -10.24 -5.04
N ILE A 225 8.21 -11.40 -5.33
CA ILE A 225 6.93 -11.85 -4.77
C ILE A 225 7.16 -13.11 -3.94
N THR A 226 6.88 -13.05 -2.65
CA THR A 226 6.88 -14.20 -1.75
C THR A 226 5.46 -14.52 -1.34
N VAL A 227 4.96 -15.69 -1.74
CA VAL A 227 3.67 -16.21 -1.31
C VAL A 227 3.88 -17.40 -0.40
N LYS A 228 3.44 -17.31 0.85
CA LYS A 228 3.61 -18.37 1.85
C LYS A 228 2.29 -18.62 2.58
N ASP A 229 1.88 -19.89 2.62
CA ASP A 229 0.66 -20.31 3.30
C ASP A 229 -0.55 -19.45 2.91
N SER A 230 -0.62 -19.01 1.65
CA SER A 230 -1.55 -18.00 1.14
C SER A 230 -1.91 -18.30 -0.32
N THR A 231 -2.95 -17.66 -0.84
CA THR A 231 -3.44 -17.89 -2.21
C THR A 231 -3.46 -16.60 -3.03
N VAL A 232 -3.02 -16.70 -4.29
CA VAL A 232 -3.20 -15.66 -5.30
C VAL A 232 -4.05 -16.26 -6.43
N THR A 233 -5.11 -15.58 -6.82
CA THR A 233 -5.93 -15.94 -7.99
C THR A 233 -5.62 -15.02 -9.17
N SER A 234 -6.24 -15.24 -10.34
CA SER A 234 -5.93 -14.46 -11.54
C SER A 234 -6.40 -13.00 -11.47
N GLY A 235 -7.41 -12.70 -10.66
CA GLY A 235 -8.18 -11.46 -10.75
C GLY A 235 -8.88 -11.28 -12.11
N SER A 236 -9.57 -10.15 -12.30
CA SER A 236 -10.11 -9.69 -13.58
C SER A 236 -10.27 -8.17 -13.63
N TRP A 237 -9.96 -7.57 -14.77
CA TRP A 237 -10.23 -6.17 -15.12
C TRP A 237 -10.26 -5.98 -16.65
#